data_AF-A0A6L3JQF3-F1
#
_entry.id   AF-A0A6L3JQF3-F1
#
_cell.length_a   1.000
_cell.length_b   1.000
_cell.length_c   1.000
_cell.angle_alpha   90.00
_cell.angle_beta   90.00
_cell.angle_gamma   90.00
#
_symmetry.space_group_name_H-M   'P 1'
#
loop_
_entity.id
_entity.type
_entity.pdbx_description
1 polymer ?
#
loop_
_entity_poly.entity_id
_entity_poly.type
_entity_poly.pdbx_seq_one_letter_code
_entity_poly.pdbx_strand_id
1 'polypeptide(L)'
;LICHTQSEPVLESTSQVSFTNYIGELKSVTVERAGSVRALVKLEGVHKSPNGREWLPFVVRLYFYGGSEQVKMVHSFVYDGDQNKDFIRALGVRFDVPMREALYNRHVAFSCADGGVWSEPVQPLVGRRILTLDKTGNGESSLQQQQMEGKRIPSYEAFDEKNRALLDHWASWDSYRLSQLTADAFSIRKRANDNNPWIGTFSGTRSEGYAFAGDITGGMGLELHDFWQSYPSSIEISDAKTPVAALTAWIWSPDAEPMDLRHYDNVAHDLNASYEDVQEGMSTPYGIARTTTFTLIPQGGYSGKKAFAEQAKQFAGPGVLMPVPEYLHAKQAFGVWSLPDRSTPFRARVEDRLDAYISFYQKAIEQNKWYGFWNYGDVMHAYDPVRHTWRYDIGGFAWDNTELASNMWLWYNFLRTGRADIWRMAEAMTRHTAEVDVYHIGSNAGLGSRHNVSHWGCGAKEARISQAAWNRFYYYLTTDDRCGDLMT
;
A
#
# COMPACT_ATOMS: atom_id res chain seq x y z
N LEU A 1 -11.24 -3.09 10.28
CA LEU A 1 -9.79 -2.84 10.48
C LEU A 1 -9.29 -3.81 11.54
N ILE A 2 -8.09 -4.34 11.37
CA ILE A 2 -7.49 -5.33 12.25
C ILE A 2 -6.03 -4.97 12.54
N CYS A 3 -5.61 -5.19 13.78
CA CYS A 3 -4.23 -5.02 14.20
C CYS A 3 -3.83 -6.15 15.14
N HIS A 4 -2.59 -6.60 15.04
CA HIS A 4 -2.00 -7.60 15.91
C HIS A 4 -0.69 -7.04 16.46
N THR A 5 -0.49 -7.13 17.77
CA THR A 5 0.79 -6.82 18.40
C THR A 5 1.43 -8.07 18.97
N GLN A 6 2.74 -7.98 19.19
CA GLN A 6 3.48 -8.94 20.00
C GLN A 6 4.20 -8.23 21.15
N SER A 7 4.44 -8.94 22.25
CA SER A 7 5.01 -8.36 23.48
C SER A 7 6.45 -7.86 23.36
N GLU A 8 7.25 -8.47 22.48
CA GLU A 8 8.65 -8.15 22.25
C GLU A 8 9.11 -8.64 20.87
N PRO A 9 10.18 -8.08 20.29
CA PRO A 9 10.85 -8.66 19.12
C PRO A 9 11.41 -10.05 19.45
N VAL A 10 11.43 -10.95 18.46
CA VAL A 10 11.94 -12.31 18.66
C VAL A 10 13.46 -12.31 18.52
N LEU A 11 14.15 -12.66 19.60
CA LEU A 11 15.59 -12.93 19.65
C LEU A 11 15.84 -14.43 19.79
N GLU A 12 17.08 -14.87 19.56
CA GLU A 12 17.47 -16.27 19.77
C GLU A 12 17.19 -16.75 21.21
N SER A 13 17.27 -15.84 22.18
CA SER A 13 16.99 -16.10 23.61
C SER A 13 15.52 -15.96 23.99
N THR A 14 14.65 -15.48 23.10
CA THR A 14 13.23 -15.28 23.41
C THR A 14 12.54 -16.63 23.57
N SER A 15 12.15 -16.96 24.80
CA SER A 15 11.51 -18.23 25.14
C SER A 15 10.00 -18.23 24.89
N GLN A 16 9.36 -17.06 24.99
CA GLN A 16 7.92 -16.91 24.82
C GLN A 16 7.59 -15.51 24.28
N VAL A 17 6.61 -15.45 23.38
CA VAL A 17 5.96 -14.20 22.99
C VAL A 17 4.46 -14.32 23.22
N SER A 18 3.82 -13.20 23.53
CA SER A 18 2.37 -13.11 23.63
C SER A 18 1.81 -12.19 22.54
N PHE A 19 0.62 -12.51 22.04
CA PHE A 19 -0.04 -11.75 20.99
C PHE A 19 -1.30 -11.08 21.52
N THR A 20 -1.54 -9.85 21.11
CA THR A 20 -2.82 -9.16 21.37
C THR A 20 -3.44 -8.77 20.04
N ASN A 21 -4.70 -9.16 19.87
CA ASN A 21 -5.49 -8.84 18.67
C ASN A 21 -6.39 -7.64 18.97
N TYR A 22 -6.51 -6.75 18.00
CA TYR A 22 -7.35 -5.57 18.06
C TYR A 22 -8.24 -5.51 16.82
N ILE A 23 -9.47 -5.04 17.03
CA ILE A 23 -10.45 -4.78 15.97
C ILE A 23 -10.79 -3.29 16.01
N GLY A 24 -10.95 -2.67 14.85
CA GLY A 24 -11.38 -1.29 14.76
C GLY A 24 -12.78 -1.10 15.35
N GLU A 25 -12.89 -0.28 16.40
CA GLU A 25 -14.14 0.21 16.95
C GLU A 25 -14.42 1.61 16.39
N LEU A 26 -15.56 1.74 15.71
CA LEU A 26 -16.01 3.00 15.14
C LEU A 26 -16.57 3.90 16.24
N LYS A 27 -16.12 5.16 16.28
CA LYS A 27 -16.56 6.17 17.25
C LYS A 27 -17.50 7.20 16.61
N SER A 28 -17.26 7.56 15.36
CA SER A 28 -18.09 8.52 14.63
C SER A 28 -18.18 8.19 13.14
N VAL A 29 -19.27 8.63 12.51
CA VAL A 29 -19.47 8.61 11.06
C VAL A 29 -20.00 9.96 10.63
N THR A 30 -19.37 10.56 9.63
CA THR A 30 -19.74 11.87 9.10
C THR A 30 -19.81 11.80 7.58
N VAL A 31 -20.90 12.29 6.99
CA VAL A 31 -20.96 12.54 5.55
C VAL A 31 -20.36 13.92 5.31
N GLU A 32 -19.09 13.97 4.93
CA GLU A 32 -18.38 15.23 4.67
C GLU A 32 -18.83 15.89 3.36
N ARG A 33 -19.31 15.09 2.39
CA ARG A 33 -19.86 15.59 1.14
C ARG A 33 -21.00 14.71 0.62
N ALA A 34 -22.09 15.36 0.23
CA ALA A 34 -23.22 14.74 -0.47
C ALA A 34 -23.50 15.54 -1.76
N GLY A 35 -22.83 15.19 -2.85
CA GLY A 35 -23.02 15.80 -4.17
C GLY A 35 -23.55 14.81 -5.20
N SER A 36 -24.02 15.32 -6.35
CA SER A 36 -24.54 14.49 -7.46
C SER A 36 -23.46 13.67 -8.18
N VAL A 37 -22.19 14.11 -8.10
CA VAL A 37 -21.05 13.43 -8.75
C VAL A 37 -20.19 12.68 -7.75
N ARG A 38 -20.05 13.18 -6.51
CA ARG A 38 -19.19 12.61 -5.48
C ARG A 38 -19.87 12.66 -4.11
N ALA A 39 -19.83 11.55 -3.40
CA ALA A 39 -20.14 11.47 -1.98
C ALA A 39 -18.90 11.03 -1.20
N LEU A 40 -18.73 11.57 0.00
CA LEU A 40 -17.60 11.28 0.89
C LEU A 40 -18.12 10.97 2.28
N VAL A 41 -17.78 9.79 2.79
CA VAL A 41 -18.08 9.35 4.15
C VAL A 41 -16.77 9.21 4.91
N LYS A 42 -16.64 9.94 6.01
CA LYS A 42 -15.55 9.85 6.99
C LYS A 42 -16.00 8.97 8.15
N LEU A 43 -15.14 8.03 8.52
CA LEU A 43 -15.30 7.08 9.61
C LEU A 43 -14.11 7.30 10.55
N GLU A 44 -14.35 7.56 11.83
CA GLU A 44 -13.29 7.74 12.81
C GLU A 44 -13.43 6.71 13.91
N GLY A 45 -12.31 6.19 14.38
CA GLY A 45 -12.31 5.15 15.41
C GLY A 45 -10.94 4.85 15.98
N VAL A 46 -10.86 3.76 16.71
CA VAL A 46 -9.65 3.27 17.38
C VAL A 46 -9.57 1.75 17.25
N HIS A 47 -8.38 1.18 17.38
CA HIS A 47 -8.21 -0.26 17.51
C HIS A 47 -8.43 -0.66 18.97
N LYS A 48 -9.34 -1.61 19.21
CA LYS A 48 -9.72 -2.07 20.54
C LYS A 48 -9.43 -3.54 20.74
N SER A 49 -8.78 -3.88 21.85
CA SER A 49 -8.51 -5.26 22.27
C SER A 49 -9.68 -5.84 23.08
N PRO A 50 -9.74 -7.17 23.24
CA PRO A 50 -10.72 -7.83 24.12
C PRO A 50 -10.68 -7.38 25.58
N ASN A 51 -9.51 -6.90 26.07
CA ASN A 51 -9.36 -6.39 27.44
C ASN A 51 -9.71 -4.90 27.58
N GLY A 52 -10.18 -4.25 26.52
CA GLY A 52 -10.69 -2.87 26.54
C GLY A 52 -9.65 -1.79 26.30
N ARG A 53 -8.39 -2.12 26.00
CA ARG A 53 -7.40 -1.12 25.58
C ARG A 53 -7.78 -0.57 24.20
N GLU A 54 -7.78 0.74 24.07
CA GLU A 54 -7.99 1.49 22.84
C GLU A 54 -6.69 2.21 22.47
N TRP A 55 -6.29 2.14 21.21
CA TRP A 55 -5.09 2.78 20.66
C TRP A 55 -5.15 2.79 19.12
N LEU A 56 -4.13 3.29 18.42
CA LEU A 56 -4.06 3.48 16.97
C LEU A 56 -5.35 4.11 16.43
N PRO A 57 -5.66 5.37 16.79
CA PRO A 57 -6.79 6.07 16.22
C PRO A 57 -6.65 6.11 14.70
N PHE A 58 -7.75 5.85 14.03
CA PHE A 58 -7.81 5.80 12.58
C PHE A 58 -8.88 6.73 12.03
N VAL A 59 -8.64 7.18 10.80
CA VAL A 59 -9.63 7.83 9.95
C VAL A 59 -9.70 7.02 8.65
N VAL A 60 -10.90 6.61 8.28
CA VAL A 60 -11.19 6.03 6.97
C VAL A 60 -12.12 6.96 6.21
N ARG A 61 -11.71 7.35 5.00
CA ARG A 61 -12.54 8.09 4.06
C ARG A 61 -12.92 7.22 2.87
N LEU A 62 -14.22 7.03 2.68
CA LEU A 62 -14.80 6.31 1.54
C LEU A 62 -15.34 7.32 0.53
N TYR A 63 -14.81 7.26 -0.68
CA TYR A 63 -15.20 8.12 -1.80
C TYR A 63 -16.04 7.31 -2.79
N PHE A 64 -17.23 7.81 -3.08
CA PHE A 64 -18.16 7.23 -4.05
C PHE A 64 -18.38 8.22 -5.18
N TYR A 65 -18.38 7.73 -6.42
CA TYR A 65 -18.53 8.55 -7.62
C TYR A 65 -19.70 8.07 -8.47
N GLY A 66 -20.47 9.00 -9.03
CA GLY A 66 -21.59 8.69 -9.92
C GLY A 66 -21.12 7.94 -11.17
N GLY A 67 -21.75 6.80 -11.46
CA GLY A 67 -21.41 5.96 -12.62
C GLY A 67 -20.18 5.06 -12.45
N SER A 68 -19.62 4.98 -11.24
CA SER A 68 -18.52 4.06 -10.92
C SER A 68 -18.95 3.04 -9.86
N GLU A 69 -18.56 1.78 -10.06
CA GLU A 69 -18.65 0.74 -9.04
C GLU A 69 -17.51 0.79 -8.02
N GLN A 70 -16.42 1.51 -8.33
CA GLN A 70 -15.23 1.58 -7.51
C GLN A 70 -15.47 2.46 -6.27
N VAL A 71 -14.97 1.99 -5.13
CA VAL A 71 -14.91 2.76 -3.89
C VAL A 71 -13.45 3.00 -3.56
N LYS A 72 -13.01 4.27 -3.61
CA LYS A 72 -11.70 4.65 -3.09
C LYS A 72 -11.80 4.72 -1.57
N MET A 73 -10.93 4.01 -0.87
CA MET A 73 -10.82 4.01 0.58
C MET A 73 -9.45 4.58 0.96
N VAL A 74 -9.43 5.70 1.68
CA VAL A 74 -8.20 6.29 2.22
C VAL A 74 -8.19 6.00 3.72
N HIS A 75 -7.23 5.20 4.17
CA HIS A 75 -7.05 4.81 5.56
C HIS A 75 -5.82 5.50 6.13
N SER A 76 -6.02 6.32 7.16
CA SER A 76 -4.96 6.97 7.93
C SER A 76 -5.00 6.46 9.36
N PHE A 77 -3.85 6.27 9.99
CA PHE A 77 -3.77 6.04 11.43
C PHE A 77 -2.63 6.86 12.03
N VAL A 78 -2.75 7.15 13.33
CA VAL A 78 -1.70 7.80 14.13
C VAL A 78 -1.15 6.77 15.12
N TYR A 79 0.18 6.67 15.24
CA TYR A 79 0.81 5.84 16.25
C TYR A 79 0.78 6.55 17.61
N ASP A 80 -0.01 6.04 18.56
CA ASP A 80 -0.12 6.56 19.93
C ASP A 80 0.36 5.55 20.99
N GLY A 81 1.19 4.60 20.57
CA GLY A 81 1.73 3.53 21.41
C GLY A 81 3.00 3.93 22.19
N ASP A 82 3.41 3.03 23.09
CA ASP A 82 4.72 3.01 23.74
C ASP A 82 5.68 2.18 22.90
N GLN A 83 6.68 2.84 22.30
CA GLN A 83 7.68 2.20 21.43
C GLN A 83 8.43 1.03 22.09
N ASN A 84 8.44 0.95 23.42
CA ASN A 84 9.12 -0.13 24.16
C ASN A 84 8.22 -1.36 24.43
N LYS A 85 6.94 -1.29 24.09
CA LYS A 85 5.95 -2.33 24.41
C LYS A 85 5.06 -2.70 23.23
N ASP A 86 4.80 -1.74 22.35
CA ASP A 86 3.79 -1.85 21.30
C ASP A 86 4.43 -2.14 19.94
N PHE A 87 4.80 -3.41 19.77
CA PHE A 87 5.37 -3.93 18.53
C PHE A 87 4.25 -4.44 17.62
N ILE A 88 3.90 -3.65 16.59
CA ILE A 88 2.87 -4.01 15.61
C ILE A 88 3.40 -5.18 14.76
N ARG A 89 2.78 -6.35 14.90
CA ARG A 89 3.08 -7.54 14.10
C ARG A 89 2.33 -7.55 12.78
N ALA A 90 1.10 -7.02 12.76
CA ALA A 90 0.29 -6.94 11.55
C ALA A 90 -0.74 -5.83 11.66
N LEU A 91 -1.03 -5.19 10.52
CA LEU A 91 -2.03 -4.13 10.41
C LEU A 91 -2.69 -4.23 9.04
N GLY A 92 -4.03 -4.18 9.00
CA GLY A 92 -4.74 -4.36 7.74
C GLY A 92 -6.25 -4.13 7.77
N VAL A 93 -6.85 -4.35 6.60
CA VAL A 93 -8.28 -4.26 6.36
C VAL A 93 -8.78 -5.61 5.89
N ARG A 94 -9.87 -6.10 6.48
CA ARG A 94 -10.51 -7.37 6.13
C ARG A 94 -11.94 -7.13 5.67
N PHE A 95 -12.33 -7.85 4.64
CA PHE A 95 -13.66 -7.84 4.07
C PHE A 95 -14.19 -9.26 3.92
N ASP A 96 -15.49 -9.41 4.13
CA ASP A 96 -16.21 -10.64 3.87
C ASP A 96 -16.69 -10.66 2.41
N VAL A 97 -16.39 -11.72 1.69
CA VAL A 97 -16.72 -11.90 0.27
C VAL A 97 -17.66 -13.10 0.13
N PRO A 98 -18.93 -12.89 -0.26
CA PRO A 98 -19.86 -13.99 -0.47
C PRO A 98 -19.42 -14.92 -1.60
N MET A 99 -19.38 -16.22 -1.32
CA MET A 99 -19.02 -17.31 -2.24
C MET A 99 -20.24 -18.21 -2.47
N ARG A 100 -21.03 -17.88 -3.49
CA ARG A 100 -22.37 -18.43 -3.76
C ARG A 100 -22.34 -19.72 -4.58
N GLU A 101 -21.30 -19.89 -5.38
CA GLU A 101 -21.19 -20.99 -6.35
C GLU A 101 -20.51 -22.23 -5.78
N ALA A 102 -20.57 -23.34 -6.54
CA ALA A 102 -19.79 -24.54 -6.26
C ALA A 102 -18.27 -24.24 -6.29
N LEU A 103 -17.47 -25.05 -5.59
CA LEU A 103 -16.03 -24.79 -5.43
C LEU A 103 -15.27 -24.64 -6.76
N TYR A 104 -15.65 -25.40 -7.78
CA TYR A 104 -15.05 -25.31 -9.11
C TYR A 104 -15.46 -24.06 -9.91
N ASN A 105 -16.42 -23.27 -9.43
CA ASN A 105 -16.86 -22.01 -10.02
C ASN A 105 -16.43 -20.79 -9.18
N ARG A 106 -15.62 -21.00 -8.13
CA ARG A 106 -14.99 -19.94 -7.32
C ARG A 106 -13.57 -19.71 -7.80
N HIS A 107 -13.12 -18.45 -7.75
CA HIS A 107 -11.84 -18.02 -8.30
C HIS A 107 -11.11 -17.07 -7.37
N VAL A 108 -9.78 -17.20 -7.38
CA VAL A 108 -8.85 -16.28 -6.76
C VAL A 108 -7.85 -15.83 -7.82
N ALA A 109 -7.50 -14.55 -7.81
CA ALA A 109 -6.47 -14.00 -8.69
C ALA A 109 -5.64 -12.93 -7.98
N PHE A 110 -4.38 -12.81 -8.41
CA PHE A 110 -3.40 -11.84 -7.95
C PHE A 110 -2.66 -11.24 -9.14
N SER A 111 -2.39 -9.93 -9.10
CA SER A 111 -1.43 -9.31 -10.01
C SER A 111 -0.03 -9.79 -9.71
N CYS A 112 0.79 -9.84 -10.75
CA CYS A 112 2.22 -10.12 -10.70
C CYS A 112 2.98 -8.99 -11.39
N ALA A 113 4.31 -9.13 -11.46
CA ALA A 113 5.17 -8.19 -12.17
C ALA A 113 4.80 -8.06 -13.66
N ASP A 114 5.00 -6.86 -14.19
CA ASP A 114 4.92 -6.54 -15.62
C ASP A 114 3.59 -6.92 -16.28
N GLY A 115 2.48 -6.77 -15.55
CA GLY A 115 1.13 -7.13 -16.01
C GLY A 115 0.85 -8.64 -16.00
N GLY A 116 1.73 -9.43 -15.38
CA GLY A 116 1.50 -10.85 -15.15
C GLY A 116 0.31 -11.10 -14.23
N VAL A 117 -0.31 -12.27 -14.38
CA VAL A 117 -1.47 -12.66 -13.56
C VAL A 117 -1.29 -14.09 -13.07
N TRP A 118 -1.40 -14.26 -11.76
CA TRP A 118 -1.64 -15.54 -11.15
C TRP A 118 -3.14 -15.67 -10.87
N SER A 119 -3.76 -16.76 -11.32
CA SER A 119 -5.17 -17.02 -11.00
C SER A 119 -5.45 -18.49 -11.00
N GLU A 120 -6.28 -18.94 -10.08
CA GLU A 120 -6.75 -20.31 -10.01
C GLU A 120 -8.20 -20.37 -9.50
N PRO A 121 -8.95 -21.40 -9.91
CA PRO A 121 -10.17 -21.78 -9.22
C PRO A 121 -9.89 -22.38 -7.83
N VAL A 122 -10.88 -22.32 -6.93
CA VAL A 122 -10.81 -22.96 -5.61
C VAL A 122 -10.70 -24.47 -5.73
N GLN A 123 -11.38 -25.07 -6.70
CA GLN A 123 -11.21 -26.48 -7.07
C GLN A 123 -10.85 -26.61 -8.56
N PRO A 124 -9.55 -26.78 -8.90
CA PRO A 124 -9.12 -26.96 -10.27
C PRO A 124 -9.69 -28.24 -10.91
N LEU A 125 -10.31 -28.10 -12.09
CA LEU A 125 -10.86 -29.23 -12.85
C LEU A 125 -9.78 -29.92 -13.71
N VAL A 126 -8.65 -30.23 -13.09
CA VAL A 126 -7.50 -30.83 -13.75
C VAL A 126 -6.85 -31.89 -12.89
N GLY A 127 -6.52 -33.03 -13.50
CA GLY A 127 -5.79 -34.11 -12.88
C GLY A 127 -5.39 -35.16 -13.90
N ARG A 128 -5.11 -36.38 -13.43
CA ARG A 128 -4.73 -37.51 -14.30
C ARG A 128 -5.80 -37.87 -15.34
N ARG A 129 -7.07 -37.65 -15.02
CA ARG A 129 -8.22 -37.89 -15.91
C ARG A 129 -8.85 -36.56 -16.26
N ILE A 130 -9.39 -36.46 -17.48
CA ILE A 130 -10.06 -35.26 -17.98
C ILE A 130 -11.55 -35.40 -17.68
N LEU A 131 -12.16 -34.33 -17.15
CA LEU A 131 -13.59 -34.24 -16.95
C LEU A 131 -14.29 -34.11 -18.31
N THR A 132 -15.28 -34.94 -18.60
CA THR A 132 -16.04 -34.90 -19.87
C THR A 132 -17.53 -34.83 -19.60
N LEU A 133 -18.25 -33.99 -20.32
CA LEU A 133 -19.72 -34.04 -20.40
C LEU A 133 -20.11 -34.72 -21.70
N ASP A 134 -21.23 -35.44 -21.72
CA ASP A 134 -21.71 -36.34 -22.79
C ASP A 134 -21.81 -35.73 -24.22
N LYS A 135 -21.44 -34.45 -24.40
CA LYS A 135 -21.48 -33.71 -25.66
C LYS A 135 -20.26 -32.83 -25.96
N THR A 136 -19.13 -32.95 -25.27
CA THR A 136 -17.90 -32.27 -25.74
C THR A 136 -17.38 -32.99 -26.99
N GLY A 137 -18.02 -32.71 -28.13
CA GLY A 137 -17.63 -33.18 -29.45
C GLY A 137 -16.33 -32.53 -29.90
N ASN A 138 -15.73 -33.09 -30.94
CA ASN A 138 -14.50 -32.60 -31.58
C ASN A 138 -14.65 -31.12 -31.99
N GLY A 139 -14.23 -30.19 -31.12
CA GLY A 139 -14.25 -28.75 -31.38
C GLY A 139 -14.52 -27.84 -30.16
N GLU A 140 -15.10 -28.34 -29.06
CA GLU A 140 -15.35 -27.53 -27.87
C GLU A 140 -14.15 -27.44 -26.93
N SER A 141 -13.92 -26.26 -26.33
CA SER A 141 -12.90 -26.05 -25.29
C SER A 141 -13.18 -26.94 -24.08
N SER A 142 -12.13 -27.55 -23.49
CA SER A 142 -12.27 -28.40 -22.31
C SER A 142 -12.92 -27.66 -21.14
N LEU A 143 -13.57 -28.38 -20.21
CA LEU A 143 -14.17 -27.76 -19.02
C LEU A 143 -13.14 -27.04 -18.16
N GLN A 144 -11.89 -27.53 -18.14
CA GLN A 144 -10.78 -26.82 -17.51
C GLN A 144 -10.52 -25.47 -18.19
N GLN A 145 -10.48 -25.43 -19.53
CA GLN A 145 -10.29 -24.18 -20.26
C GLN A 145 -11.44 -23.20 -20.00
N GLN A 146 -12.68 -23.68 -20.04
CA GLN A 146 -13.86 -22.88 -19.72
C GLN A 146 -13.80 -22.32 -18.29
N GLN A 147 -13.39 -23.13 -17.31
CA GLN A 147 -13.19 -22.71 -15.93
C GLN A 147 -12.14 -21.59 -15.83
N MET A 148 -10.99 -21.74 -16.50
CA MET A 148 -9.94 -20.71 -16.49
C MET A 148 -10.34 -19.41 -17.20
N GLU A 149 -11.31 -19.49 -18.12
CA GLU A 149 -11.94 -18.35 -18.80
C GLU A 149 -13.06 -17.69 -17.94
N GLY A 150 -13.36 -18.22 -16.75
CA GLY A 150 -14.44 -17.71 -15.88
C GLY A 150 -15.85 -18.09 -16.38
N LYS A 151 -15.97 -19.08 -17.26
CA LYS A 151 -17.27 -19.58 -17.71
C LYS A 151 -17.88 -20.49 -16.65
N ARG A 152 -19.21 -20.48 -16.58
CA ARG A 152 -19.97 -21.35 -15.69
C ARG A 152 -19.77 -22.82 -16.05
N ILE A 153 -19.24 -23.58 -15.10
CA ILE A 153 -19.26 -25.04 -15.16
C ILE A 153 -20.63 -25.53 -14.67
N PRO A 154 -21.25 -26.51 -15.36
CA PRO A 154 -22.54 -27.08 -14.96
C PRO A 154 -22.58 -27.58 -13.52
N SER A 155 -23.79 -27.75 -12.97
CA SER A 155 -23.97 -28.26 -11.62
C SER A 155 -23.49 -29.70 -11.48
N TYR A 156 -23.23 -30.12 -10.24
CA TYR A 156 -22.68 -31.43 -9.93
C TYR A 156 -23.54 -32.58 -10.48
N GLU A 157 -24.86 -32.39 -10.53
CA GLU A 157 -25.85 -33.37 -11.00
C GLU A 157 -25.81 -33.58 -12.51
N ALA A 158 -25.22 -32.65 -13.28
CA ALA A 158 -25.06 -32.77 -14.71
C ALA A 158 -23.96 -33.77 -15.10
N PHE A 159 -23.11 -34.17 -14.16
CA PHE A 159 -22.00 -35.09 -14.39
C PHE A 159 -22.42 -36.55 -14.12
N ASP A 160 -21.89 -37.47 -14.93
CA ASP A 160 -22.03 -38.90 -14.67
C ASP A 160 -21.31 -39.32 -13.37
N GLU A 161 -21.51 -40.56 -12.93
CA GLU A 161 -20.90 -41.07 -11.69
C GLU A 161 -19.36 -41.00 -11.72
N LYS A 162 -18.75 -41.29 -12.88
CA LYS A 162 -17.30 -41.30 -13.03
C LYS A 162 -16.70 -39.90 -12.89
N ASN A 163 -17.32 -38.89 -13.49
CA ASN A 163 -16.87 -37.51 -13.40
C ASN A 163 -17.15 -36.93 -12.02
N ARG A 164 -18.29 -37.26 -11.40
CA ARG A 164 -18.55 -36.92 -9.99
C ARG A 164 -17.49 -37.46 -9.04
N ALA A 165 -17.08 -38.72 -9.23
CA ALA A 165 -15.98 -39.29 -8.47
C ALA A 165 -14.66 -38.51 -8.65
N LEU A 166 -14.39 -37.92 -9.83
CA LEU A 166 -13.22 -37.04 -10.00
C LEU A 166 -13.37 -35.74 -9.20
N LEU A 167 -14.55 -35.11 -9.26
CA LEU A 167 -14.84 -33.88 -8.51
C LEU A 167 -14.70 -34.09 -6.99
N ASP A 168 -15.15 -35.24 -6.48
CA ASP A 168 -15.10 -35.53 -5.04
C ASP A 168 -13.68 -35.80 -4.52
N HIS A 169 -12.75 -36.21 -5.40
CA HIS A 169 -11.38 -36.58 -5.04
C HIS A 169 -10.33 -35.55 -5.44
N TRP A 170 -10.67 -34.53 -6.23
CA TRP A 170 -9.77 -33.42 -6.52
C TRP A 170 -9.66 -32.46 -5.36
N ALA A 171 -8.43 -32.07 -5.06
CA ALA A 171 -8.13 -31.12 -4.00
C ALA A 171 -8.80 -29.76 -4.26
N SER A 172 -9.38 -29.21 -3.21
CA SER A 172 -9.82 -27.82 -3.13
C SER A 172 -8.94 -27.05 -2.17
N TRP A 173 -8.79 -25.75 -2.43
CA TRP A 173 -7.83 -24.89 -1.74
C TRP A 173 -8.57 -23.81 -0.97
N ASP A 174 -8.30 -23.72 0.32
CA ASP A 174 -9.03 -22.83 1.22
C ASP A 174 -8.43 -21.43 1.26
N SER A 175 -7.10 -21.37 1.44
CA SER A 175 -6.42 -20.12 1.71
C SER A 175 -5.30 -19.86 0.72
N TYR A 176 -5.12 -18.59 0.39
CA TYR A 176 -4.19 -18.07 -0.62
C TYR A 176 -3.54 -16.81 -0.09
N ARG A 177 -2.28 -16.57 -0.45
CA ARG A 177 -1.60 -15.36 -0.05
C ARG A 177 -0.57 -14.92 -1.07
N LEU A 178 -0.61 -13.63 -1.41
CA LEU A 178 0.43 -12.86 -2.06
C LEU A 178 1.22 -12.13 -0.98
N SER A 179 2.52 -12.40 -0.83
CA SER A 179 3.39 -11.72 0.14
C SER A 179 4.54 -11.02 -0.56
N GLN A 180 4.65 -9.71 -0.35
CA GLN A 180 5.71 -8.82 -0.85
C GLN A 180 6.47 -8.30 0.38
N LEU A 181 7.46 -9.07 0.82
CA LEU A 181 8.22 -8.81 2.06
C LEU A 181 9.47 -7.96 1.85
N THR A 182 9.84 -7.75 0.59
CA THR A 182 10.88 -6.82 0.17
C THR A 182 10.38 -6.01 -1.02
N ALA A 183 11.04 -4.91 -1.37
CA ALA A 183 10.72 -4.14 -2.56
C ALA A 183 10.95 -4.88 -3.89
N ASP A 184 11.65 -6.02 -3.89
CA ASP A 184 12.13 -6.67 -5.11
C ASP A 184 11.63 -8.10 -5.31
N ALA A 185 10.88 -8.67 -4.36
CA ALA A 185 10.33 -10.02 -4.50
C ALA A 185 8.97 -10.22 -3.82
N PHE A 186 8.05 -10.87 -4.54
CA PHE A 186 6.84 -11.45 -3.96
C PHE A 186 6.84 -12.97 -4.06
N SER A 187 6.03 -13.61 -3.22
CA SER A 187 5.66 -15.02 -3.34
C SER A 187 4.15 -15.21 -3.30
N ILE A 188 3.65 -16.25 -4.00
CA ILE A 188 2.26 -16.69 -3.92
C ILE A 188 2.21 -18.11 -3.38
N ARG A 189 1.43 -18.30 -2.32
CA ARG A 189 1.24 -19.59 -1.66
C ARG A 189 -0.23 -19.89 -1.48
N LYS A 190 -0.57 -21.17 -1.37
CA LYS A 190 -1.92 -21.65 -1.05
C LYS A 190 -1.90 -22.87 -0.14
N ARG A 191 -2.99 -23.15 0.56
CA ARG A 191 -3.16 -24.35 1.39
C ARG A 191 -4.56 -24.92 1.30
N ALA A 192 -4.67 -26.23 1.51
CA ALA A 192 -5.96 -26.92 1.42
C ALA A 192 -6.85 -26.65 2.64
N ASN A 193 -6.27 -26.58 3.84
CA ASN A 193 -6.94 -26.32 5.13
C ASN A 193 -5.95 -25.66 6.11
N ASP A 194 -6.44 -25.15 7.23
CA ASP A 194 -5.65 -24.47 8.25
C ASP A 194 -4.57 -25.34 8.93
N ASN A 195 -4.81 -26.64 9.02
CA ASN A 195 -3.88 -27.62 9.59
C ASN A 195 -2.98 -28.29 8.53
N ASN A 196 -2.99 -27.80 7.29
CA ASN A 196 -2.12 -28.27 6.22
C ASN A 196 -1.06 -27.22 5.86
N PRO A 197 0.10 -27.65 5.32
CA PRO A 197 1.17 -26.72 4.98
C PRO A 197 0.75 -25.78 3.84
N TRP A 198 1.30 -24.58 3.88
CA TRP A 198 1.34 -23.71 2.71
C TRP A 198 2.24 -24.33 1.63
N ILE A 199 1.70 -24.48 0.43
CA ILE A 199 2.43 -24.90 -0.76
C ILE A 199 2.54 -23.76 -1.76
N GLY A 200 3.31 -23.97 -2.82
CA GLY A 200 3.53 -22.99 -3.88
C GLY A 200 4.96 -22.50 -3.88
N THR A 201 5.56 -22.50 -5.07
CA THR A 201 6.90 -22.01 -5.35
C THR A 201 6.87 -20.81 -6.29
N PHE A 202 5.68 -20.28 -6.59
CA PHE A 202 5.53 -19.16 -7.49
C PHE A 202 6.00 -17.89 -6.82
N SER A 203 6.96 -17.23 -7.44
CA SER A 203 7.50 -15.93 -7.03
C SER A 203 7.72 -15.07 -8.25
N GLY A 204 7.85 -13.78 -8.01
CA GLY A 204 8.24 -12.79 -9.01
C GLY A 204 8.86 -11.60 -8.31
N THR A 205 9.01 -10.49 -9.03
CA THR A 205 9.68 -9.29 -8.50
C THR A 205 8.71 -8.39 -7.73
N ARG A 206 7.91 -7.61 -8.45
CA ARG A 206 7.04 -6.57 -7.89
C ARG A 206 5.61 -6.80 -8.32
N SER A 207 4.73 -7.17 -7.39
CA SER A 207 3.30 -7.19 -7.67
C SER A 207 2.74 -5.78 -7.57
N GLU A 208 1.79 -5.45 -8.46
CA GLU A 208 1.06 -4.18 -8.40
C GLU A 208 0.09 -4.10 -7.20
N GLY A 209 -0.20 -5.21 -6.50
CA GLY A 209 -1.07 -5.21 -5.32
C GLY A 209 -2.57 -5.35 -5.62
N TYR A 210 -2.93 -5.91 -6.77
CA TYR A 210 -4.30 -6.23 -7.13
C TYR A 210 -4.66 -7.67 -6.79
N ALA A 211 -5.83 -7.88 -6.18
CA ALA A 211 -6.38 -9.20 -5.91
C ALA A 211 -7.86 -9.28 -6.25
N PHE A 212 -8.34 -10.48 -6.58
CA PHE A 212 -9.76 -10.81 -6.68
C PHE A 212 -10.06 -12.05 -5.85
N ALA A 213 -11.18 -12.00 -5.13
CA ALA A 213 -11.83 -13.15 -4.53
C ALA A 213 -13.30 -13.15 -4.92
N GLY A 214 -13.84 -14.31 -5.30
CA GLY A 214 -15.25 -14.45 -5.59
C GLY A 214 -15.55 -15.69 -6.42
N ASP A 215 -16.67 -15.64 -7.12
CA ASP A 215 -17.10 -16.67 -8.05
C ASP A 215 -17.53 -16.07 -9.39
N ILE A 216 -18.15 -16.89 -10.24
CA ILE A 216 -18.66 -16.49 -11.56
C ILE A 216 -19.97 -15.65 -11.50
N THR A 217 -20.54 -15.39 -10.32
CA THR A 217 -21.76 -14.57 -10.13
C THR A 217 -21.52 -13.29 -9.35
N GLY A 218 -20.40 -13.19 -8.64
CA GLY A 218 -20.03 -12.01 -7.91
C GLY A 218 -18.71 -12.17 -7.21
N GLY A 219 -18.10 -11.05 -6.87
CA GLY A 219 -16.86 -11.04 -6.11
C GLY A 219 -16.41 -9.64 -5.81
N MET A 220 -15.20 -9.54 -5.28
CA MET A 220 -14.58 -8.27 -4.96
C MET A 220 -13.14 -8.27 -5.44
N GLY A 221 -12.83 -7.28 -6.27
CA GLY A 221 -11.47 -6.82 -6.52
C GLY A 221 -11.02 -5.87 -5.41
N LEU A 222 -9.75 -5.94 -5.05
CA LEU A 222 -9.10 -5.04 -4.11
C LEU A 222 -7.73 -4.67 -4.66
N GLU A 223 -7.51 -3.37 -4.85
CA GLU A 223 -6.19 -2.79 -5.08
C GLU A 223 -5.66 -2.20 -3.78
N LEU A 224 -4.47 -2.63 -3.36
CA LEU A 224 -3.67 -1.94 -2.35
C LEU A 224 -2.62 -1.09 -3.07
N HIS A 225 -2.83 0.23 -3.09
CA HIS A 225 -1.92 1.15 -3.80
C HIS A 225 -0.54 1.17 -3.12
N ASP A 226 0.50 1.37 -3.94
CA ASP A 226 1.90 1.39 -3.50
C ASP A 226 2.35 0.09 -2.81
N PHE A 227 1.80 -1.06 -3.21
CA PHE A 227 1.96 -2.35 -2.54
C PHE A 227 3.42 -2.77 -2.32
N TRP A 228 4.24 -2.81 -3.38
CA TRP A 228 5.64 -3.21 -3.28
C TRP A 228 6.53 -2.07 -2.81
N GLN A 229 6.15 -0.83 -3.11
CA GLN A 229 6.84 0.36 -2.66
C GLN A 229 6.73 0.52 -1.14
N SER A 230 5.62 0.11 -0.54
CA SER A 230 5.33 0.19 0.90
C SER A 230 5.45 -1.16 1.61
N TYR A 231 6.32 -2.05 1.12
CA TYR A 231 6.59 -3.35 1.77
C TYR A 231 6.95 -3.16 3.27
N PRO A 232 6.75 -4.16 4.14
CA PRO A 232 6.21 -5.49 3.87
C PRO A 232 4.68 -5.51 3.82
N SER A 233 4.12 -5.89 2.68
CA SER A 233 2.66 -5.93 2.45
C SER A 233 2.23 -7.32 1.97
N SER A 234 0.97 -7.68 2.26
CA SER A 234 0.39 -8.95 1.82
C SER A 234 -1.10 -8.81 1.47
N ILE A 235 -1.58 -9.62 0.54
CA ILE A 235 -3.02 -9.82 0.33
C ILE A 235 -3.33 -11.31 0.53
N GLU A 236 -4.28 -11.60 1.40
CA GLU A 236 -4.64 -12.94 1.82
C GLU A 236 -6.13 -13.20 1.59
N ILE A 237 -6.45 -14.36 1.04
CA ILE A 237 -7.80 -14.91 0.99
C ILE A 237 -7.82 -16.13 1.90
N SER A 238 -8.74 -16.19 2.87
CA SER A 238 -9.03 -17.40 3.66
C SER A 238 -10.48 -17.82 3.50
N ASP A 239 -10.80 -19.04 3.93
CA ASP A 239 -12.18 -19.56 3.99
C ASP A 239 -12.86 -19.63 2.61
N ALA A 240 -12.08 -19.74 1.52
CA ALA A 240 -12.60 -19.72 0.14
C ALA A 240 -13.50 -20.91 -0.19
N LYS A 241 -13.47 -21.97 0.63
CA LYS A 241 -14.36 -23.14 0.51
C LYS A 241 -15.68 -22.98 1.27
N THR A 242 -15.80 -21.97 2.11
CA THR A 242 -17.02 -21.71 2.89
C THR A 242 -17.95 -20.75 2.13
N PRO A 243 -19.20 -20.51 2.59
CA PRO A 243 -20.08 -19.53 1.96
C PRO A 243 -19.57 -18.08 1.98
N VAL A 244 -18.60 -17.75 2.83
CA VAL A 244 -18.04 -16.40 2.98
C VAL A 244 -16.53 -16.49 3.13
N ALA A 245 -15.79 -16.02 2.14
CA ALA A 245 -14.34 -15.91 2.22
C ALA A 245 -13.93 -14.60 2.89
N ALA A 246 -12.78 -14.59 3.57
CA ALA A 246 -12.19 -13.35 4.06
C ALA A 246 -11.09 -12.87 3.09
N LEU A 247 -11.27 -11.68 2.51
CA LEU A 247 -10.23 -10.98 1.75
C LEU A 247 -9.56 -9.96 2.67
N THR A 248 -8.28 -10.16 2.98
CA THR A 248 -7.50 -9.32 3.88
C THR A 248 -6.35 -8.66 3.15
N ALA A 249 -6.29 -7.33 3.20
CA ALA A 249 -5.15 -6.54 2.73
C ALA A 249 -4.33 -6.07 3.94
N TRP A 250 -3.13 -6.61 4.07
CA TRP A 250 -2.17 -6.28 5.11
C TRP A 250 -1.25 -5.17 4.64
N ILE A 251 -1.37 -3.99 5.25
CA ILE A 251 -0.45 -2.87 5.04
C ILE A 251 0.84 -3.05 5.84
N TRP A 252 0.81 -3.91 6.86
CA TRP A 252 1.98 -4.53 7.46
C TRP A 252 1.73 -6.03 7.59
N SER A 253 2.53 -6.83 6.89
CA SER A 253 2.34 -8.28 6.78
C SER A 253 2.66 -9.03 8.07
N PRO A 254 1.83 -10.01 8.50
CA PRO A 254 2.14 -10.89 9.64
C PRO A 254 3.33 -11.84 9.39
N ASP A 255 3.81 -11.94 8.15
CA ASP A 255 5.02 -12.70 7.79
C ASP A 255 6.31 -11.89 7.98
N ALA A 256 6.21 -10.58 8.21
CA ALA A 256 7.35 -9.73 8.47
C ALA A 256 7.78 -9.80 9.94
N GLU A 257 8.95 -9.23 10.23
CA GLU A 257 9.30 -8.87 11.60
C GLU A 257 8.26 -7.88 12.16
N PRO A 258 8.03 -7.86 13.48
CA PRO A 258 7.20 -6.81 14.05
C PRO A 258 7.83 -5.43 13.85
N MET A 259 7.01 -4.39 13.74
CA MET A 259 7.49 -3.01 13.75
C MET A 259 8.23 -2.72 15.05
N ASP A 260 9.50 -2.36 14.92
CA ASP A 260 10.30 -1.79 16.00
C ASP A 260 10.58 -0.33 15.66
N LEU A 261 9.96 0.57 16.41
CA LEU A 261 10.00 2.02 16.17
C LEU A 261 10.91 2.76 17.16
N ARG A 262 11.64 2.01 18.00
CA ARG A 262 12.57 2.56 18.98
C ARG A 262 13.73 3.27 18.30
N HIS A 263 14.47 4.06 19.07
CA HIS A 263 15.73 4.63 18.59
C HIS A 263 16.70 3.52 18.16
N TYR A 264 17.49 3.79 17.12
CA TYR A 264 18.38 2.79 16.51
C TYR A 264 19.59 2.42 17.37
N ASP A 265 19.87 3.18 18.43
CA ASP A 265 20.98 2.97 19.36
C ASP A 265 20.55 3.27 20.81
N ASN A 266 21.28 2.71 21.79
CA ASN A 266 21.14 3.06 23.20
C ASN A 266 22.03 4.25 23.61
N VAL A 267 22.81 4.78 22.67
CA VAL A 267 23.67 5.97 22.83
C VAL A 267 23.14 7.10 21.94
N ALA A 268 23.04 8.30 22.50
CA ALA A 268 22.79 9.51 21.73
C ALA A 268 24.07 9.92 20.98
N HIS A 269 24.00 10.11 19.67
CA HIS A 269 25.13 10.66 18.92
C HIS A 269 24.97 12.18 18.82
N ASP A 270 26.05 12.93 19.04
CA ASP A 270 25.97 14.39 19.09
C ASP A 270 26.12 15.06 17.72
N LEU A 271 25.84 16.37 17.70
CA LEU A 271 25.79 17.18 16.48
C LEU A 271 27.16 17.31 15.80
N ASN A 272 28.24 17.33 16.59
CA ASN A 272 29.59 17.44 16.04
C ASN A 272 30.05 16.11 15.43
N ALA A 273 29.70 14.99 16.05
CA ALA A 273 30.12 13.67 15.63
C ALA A 273 29.33 13.17 14.41
N SER A 274 28.01 13.33 14.43
CA SER A 274 27.11 12.63 13.50
C SER A 274 26.02 13.52 12.89
N TYR A 275 26.06 14.83 13.18
CA TYR A 275 25.03 15.79 12.78
C TYR A 275 23.64 15.47 13.36
N GLU A 276 23.58 14.66 14.42
CA GLU A 276 22.40 14.29 15.19
C GLU A 276 22.24 15.16 16.44
N ASP A 277 21.01 15.49 16.82
CA ASP A 277 20.71 16.25 18.04
C ASP A 277 19.74 15.44 18.90
N VAL A 278 20.13 14.24 19.35
CA VAL A 278 19.26 13.41 20.21
C VAL A 278 19.14 14.05 21.58
N GLN A 279 17.88 14.26 21.99
CA GLN A 279 17.50 14.77 23.29
C GLN A 279 16.69 13.69 24.02
N GLU A 280 16.81 13.63 25.35
CA GLU A 280 16.14 12.60 26.15
C GLU A 280 14.62 12.60 25.89
N GLY A 281 14.09 11.43 25.53
CA GLY A 281 12.66 11.25 25.22
C GLY A 281 12.19 11.79 23.88
N MET A 282 13.05 12.45 23.09
CA MET A 282 12.65 13.11 21.84
C MET A 282 12.81 12.26 20.58
N SER A 283 13.58 11.16 20.65
CA SER A 283 13.51 10.08 19.65
C SER A 283 12.28 9.22 19.90
N THR A 284 11.13 9.65 19.39
CA THR A 284 9.83 9.01 19.65
C THR A 284 8.93 9.01 18.42
N PRO A 285 8.30 7.88 18.07
CA PRO A 285 7.27 7.79 17.04
C PRO A 285 5.89 8.21 17.55
N TYR A 286 5.72 8.53 18.84
CA TYR A 286 4.42 8.90 19.39
C TYR A 286 3.87 10.14 18.67
N GLY A 287 2.84 9.94 17.88
CA GLY A 287 2.13 10.94 17.11
C GLY A 287 2.45 10.99 15.63
N ILE A 288 3.36 10.16 15.10
CA ILE A 288 3.53 10.02 13.64
C ILE A 288 2.31 9.35 13.02
N ALA A 289 2.08 9.58 11.73
CA ALA A 289 0.97 8.95 11.00
C ALA A 289 1.42 8.30 9.70
N ARG A 290 0.54 7.47 9.13
CA ARG A 290 0.68 6.96 7.77
C ARG A 290 -0.69 6.82 7.13
N THR A 291 -0.76 7.14 5.84
CA THR A 291 -1.97 7.01 5.02
C THR A 291 -1.74 6.01 3.90
N THR A 292 -2.71 5.12 3.70
CA THR A 292 -2.73 4.11 2.65
C THR A 292 -4.03 4.20 1.86
N THR A 293 -3.95 4.05 0.54
CA THR A 293 -5.12 4.05 -0.33
C THR A 293 -5.44 2.63 -0.79
N PHE A 294 -6.73 2.29 -0.76
CA PHE A 294 -7.27 1.08 -1.37
C PHE A 294 -8.30 1.47 -2.43
N THR A 295 -8.46 0.64 -3.45
CA THR A 295 -9.62 0.68 -4.33
C THR A 295 -10.38 -0.63 -4.22
N LEU A 296 -11.64 -0.55 -3.82
CA LEU A 296 -12.54 -1.70 -3.71
C LEU A 296 -13.42 -1.73 -4.96
N ILE A 297 -13.54 -2.90 -5.58
CA ILE A 297 -14.29 -3.08 -6.82
C ILE A 297 -15.24 -4.27 -6.67
N PRO A 298 -16.50 -4.05 -6.25
CA PRO A 298 -17.54 -5.06 -6.39
C PRO A 298 -17.71 -5.43 -7.86
N GLN A 299 -17.66 -6.71 -8.19
CA GLN A 299 -17.71 -7.21 -9.57
C GLN A 299 -18.79 -8.26 -9.74
N GLY A 300 -19.31 -8.40 -10.97
CA GLY A 300 -20.27 -9.44 -11.36
C GLY A 300 -19.69 -10.86 -11.43
N GLY A 301 -18.42 -11.04 -11.11
CA GLY A 301 -17.74 -12.32 -11.05
C GLY A 301 -16.43 -12.36 -11.83
N TYR A 302 -15.73 -13.49 -11.73
CA TYR A 302 -14.44 -13.68 -12.42
C TYR A 302 -14.64 -13.83 -13.94
N SER A 303 -13.92 -13.02 -14.72
CA SER A 303 -14.05 -12.93 -16.18
C SER A 303 -12.78 -13.34 -16.93
N GLY A 304 -11.93 -14.15 -16.28
CA GLY A 304 -10.70 -14.70 -16.86
C GLY A 304 -9.48 -13.79 -16.72
N LYS A 305 -8.30 -14.38 -16.98
CA LYS A 305 -7.00 -13.73 -16.75
C LYS A 305 -6.80 -12.43 -17.52
N LYS A 306 -7.29 -12.36 -18.76
CA LYS A 306 -7.12 -11.18 -19.62
C LYS A 306 -7.84 -9.96 -19.04
N ALA A 307 -9.10 -10.11 -18.64
CA ALA A 307 -9.87 -9.04 -18.02
C ALA A 307 -9.25 -8.60 -16.69
N PHE A 308 -8.77 -9.54 -15.88
CA PHE A 308 -8.05 -9.24 -14.65
C PHE A 308 -6.75 -8.44 -14.92
N ALA A 309 -5.95 -8.82 -15.92
CA ALA A 309 -4.73 -8.11 -16.29
C ALA A 309 -5.01 -6.67 -16.76
N GLU A 310 -6.07 -6.48 -17.54
CA GLU A 310 -6.50 -5.16 -18.02
C GLU A 310 -6.90 -4.24 -16.86
N GLN A 311 -7.62 -4.78 -15.85
CA GLN A 311 -7.95 -4.03 -14.63
C GLN A 311 -6.70 -3.70 -13.81
N ALA A 312 -5.84 -4.68 -13.54
CA ALA A 312 -4.59 -4.45 -12.79
C ALA A 312 -3.74 -3.34 -13.43
N LYS A 313 -3.64 -3.35 -14.77
CA LYS A 313 -2.90 -2.31 -15.52
C LYS A 313 -3.52 -0.92 -15.36
N GLN A 314 -4.85 -0.82 -15.27
CA GLN A 314 -5.52 0.47 -15.05
C GLN A 314 -5.21 1.04 -13.66
N PHE A 315 -5.12 0.18 -12.63
CA PHE A 315 -4.84 0.59 -11.26
C PHE A 315 -3.36 0.97 -11.02
N ALA A 316 -2.42 0.35 -11.74
CA ALA A 316 -1.00 0.68 -11.66
C ALA A 316 -0.62 2.08 -12.24
N GLY A 317 -1.56 2.77 -12.91
CA GLY A 317 -1.35 4.07 -13.54
C GLY A 317 -1.88 5.25 -12.72
N PRO A 318 -1.27 6.46 -12.80
CA PRO A 318 -1.81 7.66 -12.17
C PRO A 318 -3.09 8.08 -12.91
N GLY A 319 -4.24 7.74 -12.34
CA GLY A 319 -5.58 8.07 -12.87
C GLY A 319 -6.00 9.52 -12.62
N VAL A 320 -5.10 10.49 -12.81
CA VAL A 320 -5.30 11.88 -12.37
C VAL A 320 -5.40 12.83 -13.57
N LEU A 321 -6.44 13.67 -13.55
CA LEU A 321 -6.61 14.78 -14.51
C LEU A 321 -6.03 16.06 -13.89
N MET A 322 -5.18 16.76 -14.65
CA MET A 322 -4.49 17.96 -14.17
C MET A 322 -4.63 19.14 -15.16
N PRO A 323 -4.74 20.39 -14.66
CA PRO A 323 -4.62 21.57 -15.52
C PRO A 323 -3.24 21.63 -16.18
N VAL A 324 -3.17 22.19 -17.39
CA VAL A 324 -1.90 22.37 -18.10
C VAL A 324 -1.01 23.44 -17.42
N PRO A 325 0.33 23.28 -17.43
CA PRO A 325 1.27 24.24 -16.85
C PRO A 325 1.01 25.70 -17.25
N GLU A 326 0.71 25.97 -18.51
CA GLU A 326 0.47 27.31 -19.05
C GLU A 326 -0.71 27.99 -18.35
N TYR A 327 -1.77 27.23 -18.07
CA TYR A 327 -2.95 27.73 -17.38
C TYR A 327 -2.63 28.07 -15.93
N LEU A 328 -1.94 27.18 -15.20
CA LEU A 328 -1.56 27.40 -13.81
C LEU A 328 -0.65 28.63 -13.68
N HIS A 329 0.34 28.75 -14.57
CA HIS A 329 1.25 29.90 -14.62
C HIS A 329 0.51 31.20 -14.93
N ALA A 330 -0.38 31.22 -15.92
CA ALA A 330 -1.17 32.42 -16.28
C ALA A 330 -2.09 32.89 -15.15
N LYS A 331 -2.52 31.98 -14.25
CA LYS A 331 -3.29 32.30 -13.05
C LYS A 331 -2.44 32.64 -11.83
N GLN A 332 -1.11 32.65 -11.98
CA GLN A 332 -0.15 32.86 -10.88
C GLN A 332 -0.38 31.86 -9.72
N ALA A 333 -0.89 30.67 -10.04
CA ALA A 333 -1.12 29.63 -9.05
C ALA A 333 0.22 29.27 -8.40
N PHE A 334 0.23 29.17 -7.07
CA PHE A 334 1.42 28.83 -6.29
C PHE A 334 2.58 29.84 -6.33
N GLY A 335 2.37 31.07 -6.79
CA GLY A 335 3.35 32.16 -6.67
C GLY A 335 4.27 32.32 -7.88
N VAL A 336 5.55 32.63 -7.65
CA VAL A 336 6.50 33.03 -8.70
C VAL A 336 7.30 31.84 -9.20
N TRP A 337 7.00 31.41 -10.42
CA TRP A 337 7.74 30.41 -11.18
C TRP A 337 7.52 30.71 -12.68
N SER A 338 8.30 30.12 -13.58
CA SER A 338 8.14 30.30 -15.04
C SER A 338 7.87 28.98 -15.73
N LEU A 339 7.32 28.99 -16.95
CA LEU A 339 7.41 27.82 -17.82
C LEU A 339 8.87 27.54 -18.24
N PRO A 340 9.22 26.31 -18.66
CA PRO A 340 10.52 25.99 -19.21
C PRO A 340 10.85 26.88 -20.40
N ASP A 341 12.08 27.39 -20.45
CA ASP A 341 12.52 28.27 -21.53
C ASP A 341 13.89 27.84 -22.05
N ARG A 342 13.94 27.49 -23.33
CA ARG A 342 15.16 27.07 -24.02
C ARG A 342 15.60 28.06 -25.11
N SER A 343 15.07 29.28 -25.12
CA SER A 343 15.33 30.32 -26.15
C SER A 343 16.80 30.73 -26.29
N THR A 344 17.64 30.51 -25.27
CA THR A 344 19.08 30.80 -25.33
C THR A 344 19.90 29.59 -24.88
N PRO A 345 21.16 29.46 -25.33
CA PRO A 345 22.03 28.39 -24.89
C PRO A 345 22.23 28.33 -23.37
N PHE A 346 22.18 29.46 -22.68
CA PHE A 346 22.28 29.50 -21.22
C PHE A 346 21.02 28.94 -20.56
N ARG A 347 19.83 29.39 -20.98
CA ARG A 347 18.56 28.89 -20.43
C ARG A 347 18.36 27.41 -20.71
N ALA A 348 18.71 26.93 -21.91
CA ALA A 348 18.70 25.51 -22.23
C ALA A 348 19.54 24.66 -21.26
N ARG A 349 20.75 25.12 -20.89
CA ARG A 349 21.60 24.41 -19.90
C ARG A 349 21.01 24.38 -18.50
N VAL A 350 20.22 25.38 -18.11
CA VAL A 350 19.52 25.38 -16.82
C VAL A 350 18.43 24.31 -16.84
N GLU A 351 17.61 24.26 -17.89
CA GLU A 351 16.58 23.22 -18.02
C GLU A 351 17.22 21.82 -18.08
N ASP A 352 18.31 21.63 -18.83
CA ASP A 352 19.05 20.35 -18.86
C ASP A 352 19.55 19.94 -17.47
N ARG A 353 19.96 20.92 -16.64
CA ARG A 353 20.43 20.64 -15.28
C ARG A 353 19.27 20.24 -14.34
N LEU A 354 18.12 20.90 -14.45
CA LEU A 354 16.92 20.53 -13.69
C LEU A 354 16.46 19.11 -14.03
N ASP A 355 16.42 18.78 -15.32
CA ASP A 355 16.10 17.44 -15.81
C ASP A 355 17.10 16.40 -15.30
N ALA A 356 18.39 16.74 -15.26
CA ALA A 356 19.44 15.88 -14.73
C ALA A 356 19.27 15.59 -13.22
N TYR A 357 18.86 16.58 -12.42
CA TYR A 357 18.61 16.37 -10.98
C TYR A 357 17.43 15.45 -10.74
N ILE A 358 16.31 15.65 -11.45
CA ILE A 358 15.16 14.75 -11.37
C ILE A 358 15.57 13.33 -11.75
N SER A 359 16.27 13.18 -12.88
CA SER A 359 16.72 11.87 -13.36
C SER A 359 17.69 11.19 -12.39
N PHE A 360 18.53 11.96 -11.69
CA PHE A 360 19.44 11.45 -10.68
C PHE A 360 18.68 10.88 -9.48
N TYR A 361 17.76 11.65 -8.90
CA TYR A 361 17.01 11.20 -7.72
C TYR A 361 16.05 10.05 -8.04
N GLN A 362 15.41 10.03 -9.21
CA GLN A 362 14.61 8.88 -9.66
C GLN A 362 15.43 7.58 -9.69
N LYS A 363 16.65 7.66 -10.24
CA LYS A 363 17.56 6.51 -10.25
C LYS A 363 18.04 6.16 -8.85
N ALA A 364 18.32 7.17 -8.01
CA ALA A 364 18.79 6.94 -6.65
C ALA A 364 17.74 6.24 -5.78
N ILE A 365 16.46 6.63 -5.88
CA ILE A 365 15.35 5.96 -5.19
C ILE A 365 15.34 4.46 -5.52
N GLU A 366 15.39 4.14 -6.81
CA GLU A 366 15.37 2.74 -7.27
C GLU A 366 16.66 1.98 -6.89
N GLN A 367 17.83 2.58 -7.05
CA GLN A 367 19.12 1.95 -6.77
C GLN A 367 19.32 1.67 -5.28
N ASN A 368 18.91 2.59 -4.42
CA ASN A 368 19.09 2.52 -2.98
C ASN A 368 17.87 1.95 -2.26
N LYS A 369 16.83 1.57 -3.00
CA LYS A 369 15.61 0.95 -2.49
C LYS A 369 14.97 1.78 -1.38
N TRP A 370 14.79 3.09 -1.63
CA TRP A 370 14.06 3.99 -0.73
C TRP A 370 12.55 3.74 -0.79
N TYR A 371 12.22 2.54 -0.34
CA TYR A 371 10.93 1.91 -0.27
C TYR A 371 10.76 1.39 1.16
N GLY A 372 9.54 1.05 1.52
CA GLY A 372 9.19 0.52 2.83
C GLY A 372 8.05 1.31 3.44
N PHE A 373 7.31 0.66 4.34
CA PHE A 373 6.09 1.19 4.94
C PHE A 373 6.25 2.60 5.53
N TRP A 374 7.32 2.84 6.28
CA TRP A 374 7.62 4.14 6.89
C TRP A 374 8.52 5.04 6.04
N ASN A 375 9.12 4.53 4.96
CA ASN A 375 10.21 5.22 4.24
C ASN A 375 9.78 5.72 2.86
N TYR A 376 8.83 5.03 2.21
CA TYR A 376 8.48 5.30 0.83
C TYR A 376 7.89 6.71 0.68
N GLY A 377 8.65 7.52 -0.04
CA GLY A 377 8.37 8.92 -0.39
C GLY A 377 9.54 9.85 -0.10
N ASP A 378 10.39 9.53 0.88
CA ASP A 378 11.54 10.37 1.23
C ASP A 378 12.82 10.02 0.44
N VAL A 379 13.83 10.86 0.60
CA VAL A 379 15.19 10.70 0.06
C VAL A 379 16.22 10.87 1.17
N MET A 380 17.46 10.46 0.92
CA MET A 380 18.55 10.70 1.87
C MET A 380 19.22 12.07 1.64
N HIS A 381 19.79 12.63 2.71
CA HIS A 381 20.33 13.98 2.79
C HIS A 381 21.77 14.09 2.25
N ALA A 382 22.68 13.19 2.62
CA ALA A 382 24.08 13.28 2.19
C ALA A 382 24.74 11.95 1.81
N TYR A 383 25.72 12.06 0.92
CA TYR A 383 26.43 10.93 0.34
C TYR A 383 27.80 10.70 0.99
N ASP A 384 28.18 9.43 1.12
CA ASP A 384 29.53 9.00 1.47
C ASP A 384 30.29 8.59 0.20
N PRO A 385 31.25 9.42 -0.27
CA PRO A 385 31.98 9.14 -1.50
C PRO A 385 33.00 8.00 -1.37
N VAL A 386 33.34 7.57 -0.15
CA VAL A 386 34.28 6.47 0.11
C VAL A 386 33.54 5.14 0.16
N ARG A 387 32.40 5.09 0.85
CA ARG A 387 31.55 3.89 0.91
C ARG A 387 30.66 3.70 -0.32
N HIS A 388 30.54 4.73 -1.16
CA HIS A 388 29.66 4.76 -2.32
C HIS A 388 28.19 4.49 -1.96
N THR A 389 27.74 5.01 -0.83
CA THR A 389 26.36 4.90 -0.36
C THR A 389 25.93 6.23 0.25
N TRP A 390 24.62 6.45 0.33
CA TRP A 390 24.08 7.51 1.16
C TRP A 390 24.37 7.20 2.63
N ARG A 391 24.52 8.24 3.45
CA ARG A 391 24.88 8.12 4.87
C ARG A 391 23.69 7.69 5.73
N TYR A 392 23.06 6.58 5.34
CA TYR A 392 21.84 6.02 5.93
C TYR A 392 21.99 5.66 7.41
N ASP A 393 23.23 5.53 7.88
CA ASP A 393 23.62 5.07 9.22
C ASP A 393 24.38 6.14 10.02
N ILE A 394 24.38 7.41 9.58
CA ILE A 394 25.12 8.49 10.26
C ILE A 394 24.19 9.65 10.59
N GLY A 395 23.53 9.57 11.75
CA GLY A 395 22.79 10.66 12.38
C GLY A 395 21.99 11.52 11.39
N GLY A 396 22.24 12.83 11.40
CA GLY A 396 21.56 13.80 10.53
C GLY A 396 21.92 13.75 9.05
N PHE A 397 22.63 12.74 8.55
CA PHE A 397 22.94 12.64 7.12
C PHE A 397 22.07 11.62 6.37
N ALA A 398 21.20 10.91 7.09
CA ALA A 398 20.31 9.89 6.55
C ALA A 398 19.04 10.49 5.94
N TRP A 399 17.82 10.18 6.40
CA TRP A 399 16.57 10.67 5.79
C TRP A 399 16.46 12.19 5.84
N ASP A 400 16.03 12.79 4.74
CA ASP A 400 16.10 14.24 4.48
C ASP A 400 15.00 15.04 5.19
N ASN A 401 13.82 14.44 5.43
CA ASN A 401 12.71 15.05 6.18
C ASN A 401 12.47 16.54 5.83
N THR A 402 12.38 16.85 4.53
CA THR A 402 12.14 18.20 3.99
C THR A 402 13.24 19.25 4.18
N GLU A 403 14.43 18.88 4.67
CA GLU A 403 15.52 19.82 4.92
C GLU A 403 15.84 20.61 3.64
N LEU A 404 15.88 21.94 3.74
CA LEU A 404 16.06 22.84 2.60
C LEU A 404 15.02 22.69 1.45
N ALA A 405 13.78 22.27 1.78
CA ALA A 405 12.61 22.36 0.91
C ALA A 405 12.57 21.39 -0.29
N SER A 406 13.01 20.14 -0.12
CA SER A 406 12.95 19.07 -1.13
C SER A 406 11.58 18.94 -1.82
N ASN A 407 10.49 19.07 -1.06
CA ASN A 407 9.12 19.04 -1.59
C ASN A 407 8.86 20.13 -2.64
N MET A 408 9.26 21.39 -2.35
CA MET A 408 9.01 22.51 -3.25
C MET A 408 9.84 22.40 -4.53
N TRP A 409 11.04 21.83 -4.46
CA TRP A 409 11.81 21.52 -5.66
C TRP A 409 11.03 20.59 -6.60
N LEU A 410 10.49 19.47 -6.10
CA LEU A 410 9.70 18.55 -6.93
C LEU A 410 8.41 19.20 -7.44
N TRP A 411 7.65 19.88 -6.57
CA TRP A 411 6.38 20.49 -6.94
C TRP A 411 6.54 21.58 -8.00
N TYR A 412 7.55 22.45 -7.90
CA TYR A 412 7.78 23.44 -8.95
C TYR A 412 8.25 22.80 -10.25
N ASN A 413 9.07 21.74 -10.22
CA ASN A 413 9.42 21.02 -11.45
C ASN A 413 8.18 20.38 -12.11
N PHE A 414 7.24 19.86 -11.31
CA PHE A 414 5.96 19.37 -11.84
C PHE A 414 5.12 20.50 -12.44
N LEU A 415 4.89 21.61 -11.70
CA LEU A 415 4.10 22.74 -12.20
C LEU A 415 4.62 23.29 -13.52
N ARG A 416 5.95 23.35 -13.68
CA ARG A 416 6.63 23.81 -14.89
C ARG A 416 6.37 22.92 -16.11
N THR A 417 6.30 21.60 -15.91
CA THR A 417 6.44 20.64 -17.01
C THR A 417 5.21 19.75 -17.24
N GLY A 418 4.33 19.61 -16.24
CA GLY A 418 3.21 18.66 -16.26
C GLY A 418 3.65 17.19 -16.31
N ARG A 419 4.92 16.89 -16.04
CA ARG A 419 5.52 15.56 -16.17
C ARG A 419 4.97 14.55 -15.15
N ALA A 420 4.41 13.45 -15.65
CA ALA A 420 3.81 12.40 -14.82
C ALA A 420 4.81 11.68 -13.91
N ASP A 421 6.08 11.57 -14.30
CA ASP A 421 7.13 10.96 -13.49
C ASP A 421 7.52 11.83 -12.29
N ILE A 422 7.47 13.16 -12.45
CA ILE A 422 7.68 14.12 -11.35
C ILE A 422 6.46 14.16 -10.44
N TRP A 423 5.24 14.07 -10.99
CA TRP A 423 4.02 13.94 -10.21
C TRP A 423 4.12 12.80 -9.20
N ARG A 424 4.49 11.59 -9.65
CA ARG A 424 4.61 10.41 -8.78
C ARG A 424 5.60 10.64 -7.64
N MET A 425 6.76 11.25 -7.93
CA MET A 425 7.74 11.58 -6.89
C MET A 425 7.20 12.60 -5.89
N ALA A 426 6.58 13.67 -6.38
CA ALA A 426 6.06 14.75 -5.54
C ALA A 426 4.89 14.29 -4.66
N GLU A 427 4.01 13.44 -5.21
CA GLU A 427 2.92 12.80 -4.46
C GLU A 427 3.46 11.88 -3.36
N ALA A 428 4.40 10.98 -3.69
CA ALA A 428 5.00 10.08 -2.71
C ALA A 428 5.71 10.87 -1.59
N MET A 429 6.52 11.88 -1.94
CA MET A 429 7.19 12.73 -0.95
C MET A 429 6.20 13.49 -0.07
N THR A 430 5.12 14.02 -0.64
CA THR A 430 4.09 14.71 0.15
C THR A 430 3.38 13.74 1.09
N ARG A 431 3.03 12.54 0.64
CA ARG A 431 2.38 11.51 1.46
C ARG A 431 3.29 10.96 2.56
N HIS A 432 4.60 11.05 2.39
CA HIS A 432 5.56 10.71 3.44
C HIS A 432 5.74 11.87 4.42
N THR A 433 6.24 13.00 3.93
CA THR A 433 6.71 14.11 4.75
C THR A 433 5.60 14.83 5.52
N ALA A 434 4.37 14.81 5.03
CA ALA A 434 3.23 15.37 5.74
C ALA A 434 2.66 14.44 6.83
N GLU A 435 3.07 13.17 6.85
CA GLU A 435 2.46 12.13 7.68
C GLU A 435 3.49 11.55 8.67
N VAL A 436 4.59 11.00 8.17
CA VAL A 436 5.60 10.27 8.95
C VAL A 436 6.55 11.23 9.66
N ASP A 437 6.99 12.28 8.98
CA ASP A 437 7.97 13.22 9.51
C ASP A 437 7.35 14.29 10.42
N VAL A 438 6.03 14.25 10.62
CA VAL A 438 5.23 15.23 11.38
C VAL A 438 4.44 14.55 12.49
N TYR A 439 4.32 15.21 13.63
CA TYR A 439 3.51 14.77 14.74
C TYR A 439 2.10 15.35 14.66
N HIS A 440 1.09 14.51 14.82
CA HIS A 440 -0.34 14.85 14.69
C HIS A 440 -1.07 14.95 16.04
N ILE A 441 -0.45 14.44 17.11
CA ILE A 441 -0.96 14.44 18.48
C ILE A 441 0.18 14.67 19.49
N GLY A 442 -0.17 14.85 20.76
CA GLY A 442 0.81 15.00 21.84
C GLY A 442 1.47 16.38 21.88
N SER A 443 2.53 16.51 22.67
CA SER A 443 3.22 17.79 22.90
C SER A 443 3.94 18.34 21.67
N ASN A 444 4.28 17.47 20.71
CA ASN A 444 4.96 17.84 19.47
C ASN A 444 3.99 18.09 18.32
N ALA A 445 2.67 18.01 18.53
CA ALA A 445 1.67 18.16 17.47
C ALA A 445 1.89 19.43 16.65
N GLY A 446 1.88 19.30 15.33
CA GLY A 446 2.14 20.37 14.38
C GLY A 446 3.61 20.66 14.12
N LEU A 447 4.55 19.98 14.78
CA LEU A 447 5.98 20.03 14.50
C LEU A 447 6.40 18.81 13.69
N GLY A 448 7.46 18.95 12.90
CA GLY A 448 8.13 17.81 12.28
C GLY A 448 9.50 17.54 12.89
N SER A 449 10.02 16.34 12.67
CA SER A 449 11.33 15.92 13.16
C SER A 449 12.41 16.21 12.11
N ARG A 450 13.50 16.86 12.53
CA ARG A 450 14.66 17.08 11.67
C ARG A 450 15.24 15.75 11.14
N HIS A 451 15.83 15.81 9.96
CA HIS A 451 16.54 14.74 9.26
C HIS A 451 17.44 13.88 10.17
N ASN A 452 17.34 12.55 10.04
CA ASN A 452 17.99 11.56 10.91
C ASN A 452 17.94 10.13 10.30
N VAL A 453 18.63 9.15 10.89
CA VAL A 453 18.58 7.71 10.57
C VAL A 453 17.16 7.14 10.64
N SER A 454 16.38 7.57 11.62
CA SER A 454 14.93 7.30 11.69
C SER A 454 14.17 8.60 11.50
N HIS A 455 13.04 8.57 10.80
CA HIS A 455 12.25 9.78 10.49
C HIS A 455 11.85 10.61 11.72
N TRP A 456 11.78 10.00 12.92
CA TRP A 456 11.46 10.64 14.19
C TRP A 456 12.64 10.70 15.19
N GLY A 457 13.84 10.29 14.79
CA GLY A 457 14.98 10.06 15.69
C GLY A 457 15.61 11.34 16.26
N CYS A 458 15.62 12.44 15.49
CA CYS A 458 16.26 13.68 15.92
C CYS A 458 15.49 14.37 17.06
N GLY A 459 16.19 14.97 18.01
CA GLY A 459 15.56 15.72 19.10
C GLY A 459 15.00 17.08 18.66
N ALA A 460 15.50 17.66 17.56
CA ALA A 460 14.99 18.91 17.01
C ALA A 460 13.62 18.73 16.35
N LYS A 461 12.56 19.14 17.06
CA LYS A 461 11.17 19.16 16.57
C LYS A 461 10.80 20.58 16.19
N GLU A 462 10.58 20.82 14.91
CA GLU A 462 10.48 22.18 14.39
C GLU A 462 9.39 22.33 13.34
N ALA A 463 8.76 23.50 13.31
CA ALA A 463 7.74 23.85 12.34
C ALA A 463 8.28 23.96 10.90
N ARG A 464 9.61 24.06 10.73
CA ARG A 464 10.22 24.15 9.39
C ARG A 464 10.04 22.87 8.57
N ILE A 465 9.88 21.73 9.25
CA ILE A 465 9.63 20.42 8.63
C ILE A 465 8.14 20.26 8.30
N SER A 466 7.25 20.68 9.20
CA SER A 466 5.80 20.52 9.06
C SER A 466 5.10 21.63 8.26
N GLN A 467 5.83 22.48 7.54
CA GLN A 467 5.22 23.65 6.90
C GLN A 467 4.10 23.26 5.92
N ALA A 468 2.91 23.83 6.11
CA ALA A 468 1.81 23.68 5.16
C ALA A 468 2.15 24.14 3.73
N ALA A 469 3.18 24.98 3.57
CA ALA A 469 3.71 25.40 2.28
C ALA A 469 4.18 24.21 1.40
N TRP A 470 4.68 23.13 2.01
CA TRP A 470 5.08 21.91 1.31
C TRP A 470 3.88 21.14 0.75
N ASN A 471 2.78 21.14 1.49
CA ASN A 471 1.62 20.27 1.24
C ASN A 471 0.54 20.91 0.37
N ARG A 472 0.49 22.26 0.33
CA ARG A 472 -0.55 23.01 -0.38
C ARG A 472 -0.64 22.68 -1.88
N PHE A 473 0.48 22.29 -2.51
CA PHE A 473 0.51 21.93 -3.93
C PHE A 473 -0.39 20.73 -4.18
N TYR A 474 -0.15 19.64 -3.43
CA TYR A 474 -0.95 18.44 -3.51
C TYR A 474 -2.42 18.72 -3.19
N TYR A 475 -2.68 19.43 -2.08
CA TYR A 475 -4.04 19.76 -1.66
C TYR A 475 -4.83 20.49 -2.75
N TYR A 476 -4.32 21.61 -3.29
CA TYR A 476 -5.07 22.39 -4.27
C TYR A 476 -5.18 21.70 -5.64
N LEU A 477 -4.22 20.87 -6.03
CA LEU A 477 -4.26 20.12 -7.28
C LEU A 477 -5.22 18.93 -7.23
N THR A 478 -5.43 18.33 -6.05
CA THR A 478 -6.21 17.08 -5.90
C THR A 478 -7.49 17.24 -5.12
N THR A 479 -7.64 18.31 -4.34
CA THR A 479 -8.66 18.48 -3.31
C THR A 479 -8.66 17.34 -2.28
N ASP A 480 -7.49 16.78 -1.96
CA ASP A 480 -7.36 15.66 -1.04
C ASP A 480 -7.75 16.05 0.40
N ASP A 481 -8.82 15.46 0.91
CA ASP A 481 -9.39 15.80 2.21
C ASP A 481 -8.44 15.46 3.37
N ARG A 482 -7.60 14.40 3.26
CA ARG A 482 -6.57 14.09 4.26
C ARG A 482 -5.47 15.16 4.30
N CYS A 483 -4.94 15.55 3.15
CA CYS A 483 -3.97 16.65 3.07
C CYS A 483 -4.56 17.97 3.58
N GLY A 484 -5.86 18.19 3.41
CA GLY A 484 -6.59 19.28 4.04
C GLY A 484 -6.51 19.25 5.56
N ASP A 485 -6.85 18.12 6.19
CA ASP A 485 -6.74 17.95 7.65
C ASP A 485 -5.32 18.20 8.17
N LEU A 486 -4.30 17.76 7.43
CA LEU A 486 -2.90 17.89 7.83
C LEU A 486 -2.38 19.34 7.83
N MET A 487 -3.09 20.26 7.16
CA MET A 487 -2.72 21.68 7.10
C MET A 487 -3.49 22.54 8.10
N THR A 488 -4.46 21.98 8.84
CA THR A 488 -5.30 22.67 9.84
C THR A 488 -4.94 22.22 11.24
#